data_AF-A0A2G6JSE0-F1
#
_entry.id   AF-A0A2G6JSE0-F1
#
_cell.length_a   1.000
_cell.length_b   1.000
_cell.length_c   1.000
_cell.angle_alpha   90.00
_cell.angle_beta   90.00
_cell.angle_gamma   90.00
#
_symmetry.space_group_name_H-M   'P 1'
#
loop_
_entity.id
_entity.type
_entity.pdbx_description
1 polymer ?
#
loop_
_entity_poly.entity_id
_entity_poly.type
_entity_poly.pdbx_seq_one_letter_code
_entity_poly.pdbx_strand_id
1 'polypeptide(L)'
;MLYSTTKDLLSTDLDLLALVGRRTAAQLSATVDLDGAQSTVSQLQQALQSRAVIEQAKGALMVLHGVDADSAFAILRERSQHSNTKLRAVAGAVLRESTGRVLTDASHHGAGK
;
A
#
# COMPACT_ATOMS: atom_id res chain seq x y z
N MET A 1 49.78 14.86 -43.12
CA MET A 1 49.34 15.86 -42.14
C MET A 1 47.83 16.12 -42.20
N LEU A 2 47.20 16.29 -43.38
CA LEU A 2 45.77 16.66 -43.48
C LEU A 2 44.74 15.58 -43.07
N TYR A 3 45.15 14.33 -42.90
CA TYR A 3 44.25 13.21 -42.55
C TYR A 3 44.09 12.99 -41.03
N SER A 4 44.93 13.62 -40.21
CA SER A 4 44.92 13.45 -38.75
C SER A 4 43.88 14.35 -38.09
N THR A 5 43.79 15.62 -38.50
CA THR A 5 42.89 16.61 -37.92
C THR A 5 41.41 16.25 -38.09
N THR A 6 41.02 15.70 -39.24
CA THR A 6 39.63 15.27 -39.50
C THR A 6 39.24 14.04 -38.69
N LYS A 7 40.20 13.16 -38.39
CA LYS A 7 39.99 11.97 -37.57
C LYS A 7 39.82 12.33 -36.09
N ASP A 8 40.61 13.30 -35.61
CA ASP A 8 40.52 13.83 -34.24
C ASP A 8 39.21 14.59 -33.99
N LEU A 9 38.74 15.36 -34.99
CA LEU A 9 37.45 16.05 -34.91
C LEU A 9 36.27 15.06 -34.85
N LEU A 10 36.32 14.01 -35.68
CA LEU A 10 35.25 12.99 -35.69
C LEU A 10 35.27 12.10 -34.44
N SER A 11 36.45 11.79 -33.87
CA SER A 11 36.54 11.02 -32.63
C SER A 11 36.07 11.81 -31.42
N THR A 12 36.36 13.12 -31.38
CA THR A 12 35.93 13.99 -30.27
C THR A 12 34.42 14.13 -30.23
N ASP A 13 33.76 14.34 -31.38
CA ASP A 13 32.29 14.38 -31.46
C ASP A 13 31.66 13.04 -31.07
N LEU A 14 32.28 11.92 -31.47
CA LEU A 14 31.83 10.58 -31.10
C LEU A 14 31.99 10.29 -29.61
N ASP A 15 33.08 10.75 -29.00
CA ASP A 15 33.34 10.64 -27.56
C ASP A 15 32.38 11.51 -26.74
N LEU A 16 32.06 12.71 -27.22
CA LEU A 16 31.06 13.59 -26.61
C LEU A 16 29.67 12.95 -26.64
N LEU A 17 29.26 12.39 -27.78
CA LEU A 17 27.99 11.67 -27.90
C LEU A 17 27.96 10.44 -26.99
N ALA A 18 29.05 9.69 -26.90
CA ALA A 18 29.15 8.52 -26.02
C ALA A 18 29.11 8.91 -24.53
N LEU A 19 29.73 10.03 -24.16
CA LEU A 19 29.69 10.56 -22.79
C LEU A 19 28.28 11.01 -22.42
N VAL A 20 27.64 11.81 -23.28
CA VAL A 20 26.26 12.26 -23.06
C VAL A 20 25.33 11.06 -22.97
N GLY A 21 25.46 10.09 -23.89
CA GLY A 21 24.67 8.85 -23.89
C GLY A 21 24.82 8.02 -22.62
N ARG A 22 26.05 7.84 -22.11
CA ARG A 22 26.27 7.14 -20.82
C ARG A 22 25.64 7.89 -19.65
N ARG A 23 25.77 9.21 -19.64
CA ARG A 23 25.25 10.05 -18.55
C ARG A 23 23.72 10.05 -18.54
N THR A 24 23.09 10.19 -19.71
CA THR A 24 21.62 10.14 -19.84
C THR A 24 21.08 8.76 -19.50
N ALA A 25 21.76 7.68 -19.91
CA ALA A 25 21.40 6.31 -19.52
C ALA A 25 21.47 6.10 -18.01
N ALA A 26 22.54 6.58 -17.35
CA ALA A 26 22.67 6.49 -15.89
C ALA A 26 21.59 7.30 -15.15
N GLN A 27 21.27 8.50 -15.62
CA GLN A 27 20.18 9.31 -15.06
C GLN A 27 18.82 8.65 -15.25
N LEU A 28 18.54 8.08 -16.42
CA LEU A 28 17.29 7.37 -16.69
C LEU A 28 17.14 6.13 -15.80
N SER A 29 18.19 5.33 -15.64
CA SER A 29 18.18 4.16 -14.75
C SER A 29 17.88 4.58 -13.30
N ALA A 30 18.54 5.63 -12.81
CA ALA A 30 18.31 6.13 -11.46
C ALA A 30 16.87 6.63 -11.26
N THR A 31 16.26 7.27 -12.26
CA THR A 31 14.84 7.69 -12.18
C THR A 31 13.88 6.49 -12.16
N VAL A 32 14.13 5.47 -12.99
CA VAL A 32 13.29 4.25 -13.03
C VAL A 32 13.36 3.49 -11.71
N ASP A 33 14.53 3.39 -11.09
CA ASP A 33 14.70 2.73 -9.80
C ASP A 33 13.95 3.45 -8.67
N LEU A 34 13.95 4.79 -8.68
CA LEU A 34 13.19 5.60 -7.73
C LEU A 34 11.67 5.39 -7.88
N ASP A 35 11.16 5.38 -9.12
CA ASP A 35 9.74 5.13 -9.40
C ASP A 35 9.33 3.71 -8.96
N GLY A 36 10.19 2.72 -9.22
CA GLY A 36 9.98 1.34 -8.78
C GLY A 36 9.96 1.19 -7.25
N ALA A 37 10.88 1.85 -6.56
CA ALA A 37 10.93 1.87 -5.10
C ALA A 37 9.69 2.55 -4.50
N GLN A 38 9.27 3.70 -5.05
CA GLN A 38 8.06 4.41 -4.60
C GLN A 38 6.79 3.58 -4.80
N SER A 39 6.66 2.89 -5.95
CA SER A 39 5.54 1.97 -6.20
C SER A 39 5.48 0.84 -5.17
N THR A 40 6.64 0.24 -4.85
CA THR A 40 6.75 -0.82 -3.85
C THR A 40 6.35 -0.32 -2.46
N VAL A 41 6.84 0.85 -2.05
CA VAL A 41 6.48 1.48 -0.76
C VAL A 41 4.97 1.74 -0.69
N SER A 42 4.37 2.27 -1.75
CA SER A 42 2.92 2.52 -1.83
C SER A 42 2.10 1.23 -1.70
N GLN A 43 2.50 0.16 -2.40
CA GLN A 43 1.83 -1.15 -2.32
C GLN A 43 1.94 -1.75 -0.91
N LEU A 44 3.11 -1.66 -0.28
CA LEU A 44 3.32 -2.11 1.10
C LEU A 44 2.47 -1.31 2.08
N GLN A 45 2.41 0.02 1.94
CA GLN A 45 1.57 0.88 2.76
C GLN A 45 0.09 0.51 2.62
N GLN A 46 -0.40 0.27 1.40
CA GLN A 46 -1.77 -0.18 1.16
C GLN A 46 -2.05 -1.55 1.78
N ALA A 47 -1.10 -2.48 1.70
CA ALA A 47 -1.21 -3.80 2.32
C ALA A 47 -1.24 -3.70 3.85
N LEU A 48 -0.38 -2.87 4.45
CA LEU A 48 -0.33 -2.64 5.90
C LEU A 48 -1.61 -1.97 6.42
N GLN A 49 -2.10 -0.94 5.74
CA GLN A 49 -3.37 -0.29 6.09
C GLN A 49 -4.53 -1.29 6.02
N SER A 50 -4.56 -2.14 4.99
CA SER A 50 -5.59 -3.18 4.86
C SER A 50 -5.51 -4.20 6.01
N ARG A 51 -4.31 -4.60 6.41
CA ARG A 51 -4.10 -5.54 7.52
C ARG A 51 -4.54 -4.94 8.86
N ALA A 52 -4.21 -3.67 9.12
CA ALA A 52 -4.57 -3.00 10.37
C ALA A 52 -6.09 -2.97 10.60
N VAL A 53 -6.87 -2.60 9.56
CA VAL A 53 -8.34 -2.55 9.64
C VAL A 53 -8.94 -3.95 9.89
N ILE A 54 -8.38 -4.99 9.28
CA ILE A 54 -8.84 -6.37 9.47
C ILE A 54 -8.57 -6.84 10.91
N GLU A 55 -7.39 -6.58 11.46
CA GLU A 55 -7.07 -6.97 12.84
C GLU A 55 -7.92 -6.22 13.88
N GLN A 56 -8.20 -4.94 13.66
CA GLN A 56 -9.13 -4.17 14.50
C GLN A 56 -10.54 -4.77 14.48
N ALA A 57 -11.05 -5.11 13.30
CA ALA A 57 -12.37 -5.73 13.16
C ALA A 57 -12.42 -7.10 13.83
N LYS A 58 -11.35 -7.92 13.71
CA LYS A 58 -11.24 -9.18 14.46
C LYS A 58 -11.34 -8.94 15.96
N GLY A 59 -10.56 -7.99 16.50
CA GLY A 59 -10.61 -7.63 17.92
C GLY A 59 -12.01 -7.19 18.37
N ALA A 60 -12.69 -6.36 17.58
CA ALA A 60 -14.07 -5.95 17.87
C ALA A 60 -15.03 -7.15 17.89
N LEU A 61 -14.92 -8.08 16.94
CA LEU A 61 -15.75 -9.30 16.91
C LEU A 61 -15.44 -10.23 18.08
N MET A 62 -14.18 -10.38 18.47
CA MET A 62 -13.79 -11.17 19.64
C MET A 62 -14.47 -10.65 20.91
N VAL A 63 -14.47 -9.33 21.12
CA VAL A 63 -15.12 -8.71 22.29
C VAL A 63 -16.65 -8.82 22.20
N LEU A 64 -17.24 -8.55 21.04
CA LEU A 64 -18.70 -8.51 20.88
C LEU A 64 -19.35 -9.90 20.86
N HIS A 65 -18.65 -10.91 20.36
CA HIS A 65 -19.19 -12.27 20.20
C HIS A 65 -18.57 -13.28 21.16
N GLY A 66 -17.55 -12.91 21.92
CA GLY A 66 -16.86 -13.83 22.85
C GLY A 66 -16.14 -14.98 22.16
N VAL A 67 -15.65 -14.75 20.93
CA VAL A 67 -14.99 -15.76 20.10
C VAL A 67 -13.47 -15.53 20.02
N ASP A 68 -12.73 -16.57 19.64
CA ASP A 68 -11.29 -16.45 19.36
C ASP A 68 -11.00 -15.74 18.03
N ALA A 69 -9.72 -15.44 17.80
CA ALA A 69 -9.27 -14.69 16.63
C ALA A 69 -9.51 -15.42 15.31
N ASP A 70 -9.44 -16.75 15.31
CA ASP A 70 -9.64 -17.58 14.11
C ASP A 70 -11.12 -17.61 13.72
N SER A 71 -12.01 -17.78 14.69
CA SER A 71 -13.46 -17.71 14.51
C SER A 71 -13.89 -16.32 14.06
N ALA A 72 -13.34 -15.25 14.67
CA ALA A 72 -13.59 -13.88 14.23
C ALA A 72 -13.16 -13.64 12.77
N PHE A 73 -12.02 -14.19 12.36
CA PHE A 73 -11.55 -14.10 10.98
C PHE A 73 -12.42 -14.91 10.01
N ALA A 74 -12.88 -16.10 10.42
CA ALA A 74 -13.82 -16.90 9.66
C ALA A 74 -15.12 -16.15 9.39
N ILE A 75 -15.68 -15.45 10.39
CA ILE A 75 -16.86 -14.60 10.23
C ILE A 75 -16.62 -13.50 9.19
N LEU A 76 -15.48 -12.80 9.24
CA LEU A 76 -15.15 -11.77 8.25
C LEU A 76 -15.06 -12.35 6.84
N ARG A 77 -14.43 -13.52 6.71
CA ARG A 77 -14.25 -14.23 5.43
C ARG A 77 -15.60 -14.68 4.86
N GLU A 78 -16.45 -15.27 5.67
CA GLU A 78 -17.78 -15.72 5.29
C GLU A 78 -18.63 -14.53 4.79
N ARG A 79 -18.65 -13.41 5.54
CA ARG A 79 -19.36 -12.19 5.11
C ARG A 79 -18.80 -11.63 3.80
N SER A 80 -17.47 -11.63 3.63
CA SER A 80 -16.80 -11.19 2.40
C SER A 80 -17.17 -12.06 1.20
N GLN A 81 -17.23 -13.37 1.37
CA GLN A 81 -17.62 -14.31 0.33
C GLN A 81 -19.10 -14.16 -0.04
N HIS A 82 -20.00 -14.14 0.95
CA HIS A 82 -21.44 -13.97 0.72
C HIS A 82 -21.79 -12.65 0.04
N SER A 83 -21.08 -11.56 0.35
CA SER A 83 -21.30 -10.24 -0.25
C SER A 83 -20.44 -9.97 -1.48
N ASN A 84 -19.59 -10.92 -1.90
CA ASN A 84 -18.56 -10.73 -2.93
C ASN A 84 -17.81 -9.39 -2.82
N THR A 85 -17.51 -8.98 -1.58
CA THR A 85 -16.91 -7.68 -1.28
C THR A 85 -15.53 -7.90 -0.67
N LYS A 86 -14.57 -7.03 -1.00
CA LYS A 86 -13.20 -7.12 -0.48
C LYS A 86 -13.20 -7.16 1.05
N LEU A 87 -12.46 -8.09 1.64
CA LEU A 87 -12.39 -8.34 3.08
C LEU A 87 -12.14 -7.08 3.93
N ARG A 88 -11.24 -6.19 3.48
CA ARG A 88 -10.97 -4.90 4.14
C ARG A 88 -12.20 -3.99 4.27
N ALA A 89 -13.10 -4.03 3.28
CA ALA A 89 -14.30 -3.20 3.27
C ALA A 89 -15.36 -3.77 4.22
N VAL A 90 -15.47 -5.11 4.29
CA VAL A 90 -16.27 -5.81 5.29
C VAL A 90 -15.77 -5.51 6.70
N ALA A 91 -14.47 -5.59 6.93
CA ALA A 91 -13.85 -5.22 8.21
C ALA A 91 -14.17 -3.77 8.61
N GLY A 92 -14.07 -2.83 7.66
CA GLY A 92 -14.45 -1.44 7.90
C GLY A 92 -15.95 -1.25 8.23
N ALA A 93 -16.84 -2.05 7.64
CA ALA A 93 -18.27 -2.01 7.96
C ALA A 93 -18.53 -2.52 9.39
N VAL A 94 -17.91 -3.64 9.76
CA VAL A 94 -17.98 -4.21 11.12
C VAL A 94 -17.53 -3.19 12.17
N LEU A 95 -16.44 -2.46 11.92
CA LEU A 95 -15.95 -1.43 12.86
C LEU A 95 -16.94 -0.26 13.01
N ARG A 96 -17.61 0.16 11.94
CA ARG A 96 -18.65 1.21 12.05
C ARG A 96 -19.84 0.72 12.88
N GLU A 97 -20.28 -0.52 12.67
CA GLU A 97 -21.35 -1.15 13.45
C GLU A 97 -20.98 -1.35 14.92
N SER A 98 -19.74 -1.77 15.21
CA SER A 98 -19.27 -1.96 16.59
C SER A 98 -19.18 -0.63 17.33
N THR A 99 -18.66 0.41 16.66
CA THR A 99 -18.56 1.76 17.24
C THR A 99 -19.95 2.33 17.53
N GLY A 100 -20.91 2.15 16.62
CA GLY A 100 -22.30 2.55 16.85
C GLY A 100 -22.92 1.88 18.09
N ARG A 101 -22.69 0.57 18.27
CA ARG A 101 -23.17 -0.18 19.45
C ARG A 101 -22.57 0.31 20.77
N VAL A 102 -21.27 0.59 20.78
CA VAL A 102 -20.58 1.11 21.99
C VAL A 102 -21.14 2.49 22.38
N LEU A 103 -21.37 3.37 21.41
CA LEU A 103 -21.93 4.69 21.66
C LEU A 103 -23.37 4.63 22.20
N THR A 104 -24.18 3.69 21.71
CA THR A 104 -25.53 3.48 22.24
C THR A 104 -25.51 2.95 23.67
N ASP A 105 -24.64 1.99 24.01
CA ASP A 105 -24.54 1.44 25.36
C ASP A 105 -24.05 2.47 26.38
N ALA A 106 -23.06 3.28 26.00
CA ALA A 106 -22.59 4.41 26.82
C ALA A 106 -23.69 5.46 27.07
N SER A 107 -24.60 5.65 26.11
CA SER A 107 -25.74 6.57 26.26
C SER A 107 -26.81 6.01 27.20
N HIS A 108 -27.02 4.69 27.23
CA HIS A 108 -27.95 4.02 28.14
C HIS A 108 -27.46 3.98 29.59
N HIS A 109 -26.15 3.88 29.81
CA HIS A 109 -25.56 3.90 31.16
C HIS A 109 -25.49 5.29 31.82
N GLY A 110 -25.69 6.39 31.07
CA GLY A 110 -25.60 7.77 31.57
C GLY A 110 -26.89 8.38 32.14
N ALA A 111 -28.05 7.75 31.94
CA ALA A 111 -29.36 8.30 32.34
C ALA A 111 -29.83 7.85 33.74
N GLY A 112 -28.98 7.17 34.52
CA GLY A 112 -29.31 6.55 35.80
C GLY A 112 -28.51 7.06 37.00
N LYS A 113 -28.24 8.37 37.07
CA LYS A 113 -27.74 9.03 38.29
C LYS A 113 -28.55 10.26 38.64
#